data_AF-A0A937HY33-F1
#
_entry.id   AF-A0A937HY33-F1
#
_cell.length_a   1.000
_cell.length_b   1.000
_cell.length_c   1.000
_cell.angle_alpha   90.00
_cell.angle_beta   90.00
_cell.angle_gamma   90.00
#
_symmetry.space_group_name_H-M   'P 1'
#
loop_
_entity.id
_entity.type
_entity.pdbx_description
1 polymer ?
#
loop_
_entity_poly.entity_id
_entity_poly.type
_entity_poly.pdbx_seq_one_letter_code
_entity_poly.pdbx_strand_id
1 'polypeptide(L)' 'LPIAHGEGRYQCSNDTLKQLQDDDSIALRYGSNPNGSVEDIAGITNASGNVLGLMPHPERACDPATGGTDGRSMLQALLN' A
#
# COMPACT_ATOMS: atom_id res chain seq x y z
N LEU A 1 6.60 8.81 -8.54
CA LEU A 1 5.78 9.34 -7.43
C LEU A 1 6.68 10.21 -6.54
N PRO A 2 6.33 11.46 -6.22
CA PRO A 2 7.11 12.30 -5.31
C PRO A 2 6.97 11.79 -3.86
N ILE A 3 8.10 11.68 -3.16
CA ILE A 3 8.21 11.05 -1.84
C ILE A 3 8.42 12.17 -0.82
N ALA A 4 7.44 12.41 0.05
CA ALA A 4 7.53 13.38 1.13
C ALA A 4 6.86 12.84 2.40
N HIS A 5 7.52 11.90 3.10
CA HIS A 5 7.08 11.46 4.43
C HIS A 5 8.27 11.11 5.33
N GLY A 6 8.27 11.65 6.56
CA GLY A 6 9.24 11.31 7.61
C GLY A 6 8.94 10.00 8.36
N GLU A 7 7.72 9.45 8.23
CA GLU A 7 7.25 8.26 8.97
C GLU A 7 6.45 7.28 8.09
N GLY A 8 6.74 7.20 6.78
CA GLY A 8 6.02 6.31 5.85
C GLY A 8 6.62 4.90 5.71
N ARG A 9 7.69 4.59 6.45
CA ARG A 9 8.44 3.34 6.33
C ARG A 9 7.76 2.23 7.13
N TYR A 10 7.14 1.27 6.45
CA TYR A 10 6.56 0.10 7.10
C TYR A 10 7.67 -0.75 7.72
N GLN A 11 7.51 -1.07 9.01
CA GLN A 11 8.41 -1.89 9.80
C GLN A 11 7.59 -2.81 10.71
N CYS A 12 8.03 -4.05 10.84
CA CYS A 12 7.45 -5.04 11.73
C CYS A 12 8.52 -6.03 12.20
N SER A 13 8.19 -6.89 13.17
CA SER A 13 9.07 -8.00 13.56
C SER A 13 9.11 -9.08 12.46
N ASN A 14 10.09 -9.97 12.52
CA ASN A 14 10.16 -11.12 11.62
C ASN A 14 8.95 -12.06 11.77
N ASP A 15 8.44 -12.23 12.99
CA ASP A 15 7.26 -13.07 13.25
C ASP A 15 6.01 -12.47 12.59
N THR A 16 5.82 -11.14 12.72
CA THR A 16 4.72 -10.43 12.04
C THR A 16 4.89 -10.48 10.53
N LEU A 17 6.11 -10.30 10.01
CA LEU A 17 6.36 -10.38 8.57
C LEU A 17 6.01 -11.78 8.03
N LYS A 18 6.44 -12.83 8.73
CA LYS A 18 6.11 -14.21 8.38
C LYS A 18 4.60 -14.45 8.42
N GLN A 19 3.92 -13.96 9.46
CA GLN A 19 2.47 -14.07 9.53
C GLN A 19 1.79 -13.39 8.33
N LEU A 20 2.19 -12.17 7.97
CA LEU A 20 1.62 -11.45 6.83
C LEU A 20 1.83 -12.19 5.50
N GLN A 21 2.96 -12.90 5.36
CA GLN A 21 3.24 -13.73 4.19
C GLN A 21 2.39 -15.01 4.19
N ASP A 22 2.29 -15.69 5.33
CA ASP A 22 1.52 -16.92 5.49
C ASP A 22 0.01 -16.66 5.31
N ASP A 23 -0.48 -15.50 5.75
CA ASP A 23 -1.88 -15.05 5.66
C ASP A 23 -2.21 -14.35 4.31
N ASP A 24 -1.27 -14.30 3.36
CA ASP A 24 -1.38 -13.56 2.07
C ASP A 24 -1.90 -12.12 2.24
N SER A 25 -1.51 -11.48 3.34
CA SER A 25 -2.04 -10.17 3.76
C SER A 25 -1.21 -8.98 3.26
N ILE A 26 -0.24 -9.23 2.36
CA ILE A 26 0.55 -8.18 1.70
C ILE A 26 -0.13 -7.80 0.39
N ALA A 27 -1.00 -6.79 0.44
CA ALA A 27 -1.80 -6.40 -0.71
C ALA A 27 -0.99 -5.65 -1.79
N LEU A 28 -0.02 -4.83 -1.39
CA LEU A 28 0.73 -3.99 -2.32
C LEU A 28 2.20 -3.87 -1.95
N ARG A 29 3.04 -3.87 -2.98
CA ARG A 29 4.48 -3.60 -2.90
C ARG A 29 4.86 -2.46 -3.83
N TYR A 30 5.85 -1.67 -3.42
CA TYR A 30 6.46 -0.68 -4.29
C TYR A 30 7.30 -1.36 -5.37
N GLY A 31 7.18 -0.90 -6.62
CA GLY A 31 8.11 -1.34 -7.68
C GLY A 31 9.53 -0.79 -7.49
N SER A 32 9.65 0.38 -6.86
CA SER A 32 10.92 0.95 -6.39
C SER A 32 10.66 1.59 -5.05
N ASN A 33 11.28 1.04 -4.00
CA ASN A 33 10.95 1.33 -2.62
C ASN A 33 11.40 2.75 -2.21
N PRO A 34 10.45 3.68 -2.03
CA PRO A 34 10.77 5.08 -1.84
C PRO A 34 11.21 5.43 -0.42
N ASN A 35 10.84 4.60 0.56
CA ASN A 35 10.91 4.92 1.98
C ASN A 35 11.63 3.85 2.81
N GLY A 36 12.15 2.81 2.16
CA GLY A 36 12.87 1.71 2.80
C GLY A 36 11.97 0.77 3.60
N SER A 37 10.68 0.66 3.25
CA SER A 37 9.76 -0.28 3.91
C SER A 37 10.27 -1.71 3.82
N VAL A 38 10.10 -2.51 4.87
CA VAL A 38 10.50 -3.92 4.84
C VAL A 38 9.78 -4.64 3.70
N GLU A 39 10.51 -5.44 2.93
CA GLU A 39 9.96 -6.21 1.79
C GLU A 39 9.20 -5.34 0.75
N ASP A 40 9.57 -4.05 0.65
CA ASP A 40 8.92 -3.08 -0.23
C ASP A 40 7.42 -2.91 0.01
N ILE A 41 6.93 -3.27 1.21
CA ILE A 41 5.50 -3.27 1.54
C ILE A 41 4.95 -1.84 1.49
N ALA A 42 3.90 -1.66 0.68
CA ALA A 42 3.19 -0.40 0.50
C ALA A 42 1.76 -0.44 1.09
N GLY A 43 1.18 -1.63 1.27
CA GLY A 43 -0.12 -1.81 1.89
C GLY A 43 -0.35 -3.25 2.34
N ILE A 44 -1.14 -3.41 3.39
CA ILE A 44 -1.49 -4.69 4.02
C ILE A 44 -2.99 -4.77 4.27
N THR A 45 -3.52 -5.99 4.34
CA THR A 45 -4.90 -6.24 4.79
C THR A 45 -4.92 -6.90 6.16
N ASN A 46 -6.08 -6.90 6.83
CA ASN A 46 -6.32 -7.86 7.91
C ASN A 46 -6.53 -9.27 7.33
N ALA A 47 -6.47 -10.30 8.19
CA ALA A 47 -6.65 -11.69 7.78
C ALA A 47 -8.02 -11.99 7.14
N SER A 48 -9.06 -11.21 7.47
CA SER A 48 -10.38 -11.33 6.83
C SER A 48 -10.48 -10.62 5.47
N GLY A 49 -9.44 -9.87 5.06
CA GLY A 49 -9.40 -9.16 3.78
C GLY A 49 -10.34 -7.96 3.65
N ASN A 50 -11.06 -7.57 4.71
CA ASN A 50 -12.06 -6.51 4.68
C ASN A 50 -11.57 -5.15 5.22
N VAL A 51 -10.33 -5.08 5.69
CA VAL A 51 -9.66 -3.84 6.12
C VAL A 51 -8.35 -3.73 5.36
N LEU A 52 -8.15 -2.62 4.64
CA LEU A 52 -6.93 -2.32 3.88
C LEU A 52 -6.22 -1.10 4.49
N GLY A 53 -4.98 -1.30 4.93
CA GLY A 53 -4.05 -0.23 5.30
C GLY A 53 -3.13 0.10 4.14
N LEU A 54 -3.02 1.37 3.77
CA LEU A 54 -2.31 1.80 2.58
C LEU A 54 -1.46 3.05 2.85
N MET A 55 -0.22 3.02 2.37
CA MET A 55 0.67 4.20 2.36
C MET A 55 0.59 5.03 1.07
N PRO A 56 0.53 4.47 -0.16
CA PRO A 56 0.27 5.31 -1.32
C PRO A 56 -1.12 5.94 -1.21
N HIS A 57 -1.25 7.12 -1.81
CA HIS A 57 -2.46 7.93 -1.80
C HIS A 57 -3.16 7.86 -3.18
N PRO A 58 -3.83 6.74 -3.54
CA PRO A 58 -4.49 6.59 -4.85
C PRO A 58 -5.57 7.64 -5.06
N GLU A 59 -6.19 8.15 -4.01
CA GLU A 59 -7.19 9.21 -4.07
C GLU A 59 -6.65 10.51 -4.68
N ARG A 60 -5.34 10.77 -4.57
CA ARG A 60 -4.69 11.94 -5.17
C ARG A 60 -4.42 11.77 -6.67
N ALA A 61 -4.39 10.53 -7.15
CA ALA A 61 -4.19 10.16 -8.56
C ALA A 61 -5.48 9.68 -9.22
N CYS A 62 -6.61 10.30 -8.86
CA CYS A 62 -7.93 10.02 -9.43
C CYS A 62 -8.46 11.13 -10.33
N ASP A 63 -7.73 12.22 -10.54
CA ASP A 63 -8.10 13.29 -11.47
C ASP A 63 -6.88 13.75 -12.29
N PRO A 64 -7.02 13.92 -13.63
CA PRO A 64 -5.93 14.48 -14.44
C PRO A 64 -5.36 15.79 -13.90
N ALA A 65 -6.17 16.61 -13.22
CA ALA A 65 -5.74 17.86 -12.64
C ALA A 65 -4.95 17.73 -11.32
N THR A 66 -5.01 16.58 -10.63
CA THR A 66 -4.41 16.41 -9.28
C THR A 66 -3.27 15.39 -9.21
N GLY A 67 -3.04 14.61 -10.26
CA GLY A 67 -1.98 13.60 -10.25
C GLY A 67 -2.14 12.44 -11.23
N GLY A 68 -3.14 12.47 -12.12
CA GLY A 68 -3.42 11.42 -13.10
C GLY A 68 -4.67 10.62 -12.74
N THR A 69 -4.88 9.48 -13.40
CA THR A 69 -6.08 8.64 -13.21
C THR A 69 -5.78 7.22 -12.74
N ASP A 70 -4.52 6.89 -12.50
CA ASP A 70 -4.07 5.53 -12.19
C ASP A 70 -4.63 5.00 -10.86
N GLY A 71 -4.99 5.89 -9.92
CA GLY A 71 -5.61 5.51 -8.65
C GLY A 71 -7.09 5.12 -8.77
N ARG A 72 -7.77 5.45 -9.88
CA ARG A 72 -9.20 5.17 -10.07
C ARG A 72 -9.50 3.69 -10.07
N SER A 73 -8.70 2.91 -10.81
CA SER A 73 -8.90 1.46 -10.93
C SER A 73 -8.82 0.76 -9.58
N MET A 74 -7.88 1.18 -8.73
CA MET A 74 -7.73 0.65 -7.38
C MET A 74 -8.94 0.96 -6.49
N LEU A 75 -9.41 2.21 -6.46
CA LEU A 75 -10.58 2.57 -5.66
C LEU A 75 -11.86 1.93 -6.20
N GLN A 76 -11.99 1.82 -7.52
CA GLN A 76 -13.15 1.17 -8.14
C GLN A 76 -13.20 -0.34 -7.85
N ALA A 77 -12.06 -0.98 -7.64
CA ALA A 77 -12.00 -2.38 -7.21
C ALA A 77 -12.62 -2.60 -5.81
N LEU A 78 -12.78 -1.56 -4.98
CA LEU A 78 -13.43 -1.66 -3.67
C LEU A 78 -14.96 -1.60 -3.73
N LEU A 79 -15.53 -1.27 -4.89
CA LEU A 79 -16.98 -1.09 -5.08
C LEU A 79 -17.69 -2.30 -5.69
N ASN A 80 -16.94 -3.34 -6.07
CA ASN A 80 -17.46 -4.55 -6.73
C ASN A 80 -17.28 -5.77 -5.84
#